data_AF-A0A2K1NYM3-F1
#
_entry.id   AF-A0A2K1NYM3-F1
#
_cell.length_a   1.000
_cell.length_b   1.000
_cell.length_c   1.000
_cell.angle_alpha   90.00
_cell.angle_beta   90.00
_cell.angle_gamma   90.00
#
_symmetry.space_group_name_H-M   'P 1'
#
loop_
_entity.id
_entity.type
_entity.pdbx_description
1 polymer ?
#
loop_
_entity_poly.entity_id
_entity_poly.type
_entity_poly.pdbx_seq_one_letter_code
_entity_poly.pdbx_strand_id
1 'polypeptide(L)'
;MDTKDDIEIEEMEKVAKEGSVERGELIMSIAEKLREEGIKKGIEKGKLEGEKELAIEILNQRFGKGFDKELEEKIKKANEEEINKIKKNILKITLDELKEILK
;
A
#
# COMPACT_ATOMS: atom_id res chain seq x y z
N MET A 1 -0.28 15.30 9.37
CA MET A 1 1.07 15.90 9.28
C MET A 1 1.88 15.17 10.32
N ASP A 2 2.68 14.21 9.86
CA ASP A 2 3.57 13.42 10.71
C ASP A 2 4.78 14.29 11.03
N THR A 3 4.76 14.92 12.21
CA THR A 3 5.75 15.90 12.67
C THR A 3 7.17 15.35 12.73
N LYS A 4 7.34 14.03 12.66
CA LYS A 4 8.64 13.36 12.63
C LYS A 4 9.31 13.46 11.26
N ASP A 5 8.55 13.34 10.18
CA ASP A 5 9.05 13.46 8.81
C ASP A 5 9.48 14.91 8.52
N ASP A 6 8.73 15.88 9.05
CA ASP A 6 9.02 17.31 8.92
C ASP A 6 10.37 17.69 9.57
N ILE A 7 10.69 17.11 10.73
CA ILE A 7 11.97 17.33 11.45
C ILE A 7 13.15 16.72 10.67
N GLU A 8 12.99 15.54 10.06
CA GLU A 8 14.06 14.90 9.28
C GLU A 8 14.40 15.70 8.00
N ILE A 9 13.41 16.33 7.37
CA ILE A 9 13.62 17.18 6.18
C ILE A 9 14.38 18.46 6.55
N GLU A 10 14.04 19.13 7.65
CA GLU A 10 14.76 20.33 8.11
C GLU A 10 16.24 20.05 8.41
N GLU A 11 16.55 18.90 9.00
CA GLU A 11 17.94 18.49 9.25
C GLU A 11 18.70 18.24 7.93
N MET A 12 18.07 17.60 6.94
CA MET A 12 18.67 17.43 5.60
C MET A 12 18.93 18.78 4.91
N GLU A 13 18.01 19.74 5.01
CA GLU A 13 18.22 21.08 4.42
C GLU A 13 19.41 21.81 5.03
N LYS A 14 19.61 21.68 6.34
CA LYS A 14 20.73 22.30 7.05
C LYS A 14 22.06 21.70 6.58
N VAL A 15 22.14 20.38 6.49
CA VAL A 15 23.33 19.67 5.99
C VAL A 15 23.63 20.03 4.53
N ALA A 16 22.59 20.22 3.70
CA ALA A 16 22.75 20.64 2.31
C ALA A 16 23.28 22.07 2.18
N LYS A 17 22.80 23.02 3.01
CA LYS A 17 23.24 24.43 3.02
C LYS A 17 24.68 24.60 3.51
N GLU A 18 25.17 23.71 4.37
CA GLU A 18 26.53 23.73 4.92
C GLU A 18 27.55 22.94 4.07
N GLY A 19 27.11 22.28 2.99
CA GLY A 19 27.94 21.41 2.15
C GLY A 19 28.71 22.11 1.00
N SER A 20 29.72 21.42 0.45
CA SER A 20 30.38 21.82 -0.81
C SER A 20 29.49 21.52 -2.03
N VAL A 21 29.83 22.07 -3.20
CA VAL A 21 29.10 21.81 -4.47
C VAL A 21 28.99 20.30 -4.76
N GLU A 22 30.09 19.55 -4.63
CA GLU A 22 30.09 18.08 -4.79
C GLU A 22 29.15 17.37 -3.81
N ARG A 23 29.05 17.86 -2.56
CA ARG A 23 28.09 17.31 -1.59
C ARG A 23 26.65 17.67 -1.96
N GLY A 24 26.41 18.86 -2.48
CA GLY A 24 25.10 19.29 -2.98
C GLY A 24 24.59 18.41 -4.12
N GLU A 25 25.45 18.07 -5.08
CA GLU A 25 25.14 17.15 -6.18
C GLU A 25 24.83 15.73 -5.68
N LEU A 26 25.59 15.24 -4.70
CA LEU A 26 25.35 13.95 -4.07
C LEU A 26 24.00 13.92 -3.33
N ILE A 27 23.69 14.97 -2.56
CA ILE A 27 22.41 15.11 -1.83
C ILE A 27 21.24 15.15 -2.82
N MET A 28 21.35 15.92 -3.90
CA MET A 28 20.31 15.99 -4.94
C MET A 28 20.07 14.62 -5.59
N SER A 29 21.15 13.89 -5.88
CA SER A 29 21.07 12.53 -6.44
C SER A 29 20.37 11.55 -5.47
N ILE A 30 20.63 11.66 -4.16
CA ILE A 30 19.95 10.85 -3.14
C ILE A 30 18.47 11.25 -3.06
N ALA A 31 18.15 12.54 -3.05
CA ALA A 31 16.78 13.03 -3.00
C ALA A 31 15.95 12.58 -4.21
N GLU A 32 16.54 12.59 -5.41
CA GLU A 32 15.88 12.09 -6.62
C GLU A 32 15.56 10.59 -6.52
N LYS A 33 16.51 9.78 -6.05
CA LYS A 33 16.28 8.34 -5.79
C LYS A 33 15.18 8.11 -4.76
N LEU A 34 15.19 8.85 -3.65
CA LEU A 34 14.14 8.75 -2.63
C LEU A 34 12.76 9.13 -3.18
N ARG A 35 12.67 10.17 -4.02
CA ARG A 35 11.44 10.57 -4.71
C ARG A 35 10.94 9.46 -5.64
N GLU A 36 11.82 8.88 -6.46
CA GLU A 36 11.48 7.78 -7.37
C GLU A 36 11.00 6.54 -6.60
N GLU A 37 11.72 6.13 -5.55
CA GLU A 37 11.31 5.03 -4.68
C GLU A 37 9.97 5.28 -4.00
N GLY A 38 9.75 6.51 -3.52
CA GLY A 38 8.49 6.93 -2.91
C GLY A 38 7.31 6.83 -3.89
N ILE A 39 7.49 7.33 -5.12
CA ILE A 39 6.47 7.21 -6.18
C ILE A 39 6.17 5.74 -6.48
N LYS A 40 7.22 4.91 -6.63
CA LYS A 40 7.06 3.48 -6.92
C LYS A 40 6.29 2.76 -5.81
N LYS A 41 6.67 2.95 -4.55
CA LYS A 41 5.97 2.38 -3.38
C LYS A 41 4.53 2.88 -3.30
N GLY A 42 4.29 4.15 -3.61
CA GLY A 42 2.95 4.73 -3.66
C GLY A 42 2.05 4.06 -4.72
N ILE A 43 2.58 3.82 -5.92
CA ILE A 43 1.87 3.12 -7.00
C ILE A 43 1.57 1.67 -6.60
N GLU A 44 2.55 0.95 -6.04
CA GLU A 44 2.36 -0.43 -5.58
C GLU A 44 1.29 -0.52 -4.48
N LYS A 45 1.34 0.38 -3.49
CA LYS A 45 0.33 0.46 -2.43
C LYS A 45 -1.05 0.80 -3.00
N GLY A 46 -1.14 1.79 -3.89
CA GLY A 46 -2.40 2.19 -4.51
C GLY A 46 -3.03 1.08 -5.35
N LYS A 47 -2.21 0.30 -6.07
CA LYS A 47 -2.69 -0.87 -6.81
C LYS A 47 -3.27 -1.93 -5.87
N LEU A 48 -2.58 -2.25 -4.77
CA LEU A 48 -3.07 -3.24 -3.80
C LEU A 48 -4.39 -2.78 -3.14
N GLU A 49 -4.49 -1.51 -2.73
CA GLU A 49 -5.73 -0.97 -2.16
C GLU A 49 -6.89 -1.00 -3.17
N GLY A 50 -6.65 -0.64 -4.44
CA GLY A 50 -7.68 -0.76 -5.49
C GLY A 50 -8.10 -2.21 -5.75
N GLU A 51 -7.17 -3.17 -5.66
CA GLU A 51 -7.49 -4.59 -5.78
C GLU A 51 -8.34 -5.10 -4.60
N LYS A 52 -8.09 -4.61 -3.38
CA LYS A 52 -8.92 -4.91 -2.20
C LYS A 52 -10.33 -4.37 -2.35
N GLU A 53 -10.48 -3.11 -2.74
CA GLU A 53 -11.79 -2.48 -2.95
C GLU A 53 -12.60 -3.22 -4.01
N LEU A 54 -11.99 -3.55 -5.15
CA LEU A 54 -12.64 -4.31 -6.20
C LEU A 54 -13.02 -5.72 -5.74
N ALA A 55 -12.17 -6.38 -4.96
CA ALA A 55 -12.47 -7.70 -4.41
C ALA A 55 -13.68 -7.64 -3.46
N ILE A 56 -13.73 -6.64 -2.58
CA ILE A 56 -14.86 -6.38 -1.67
C ILE A 56 -16.15 -6.18 -2.47
N GLU A 57 -16.14 -5.33 -3.49
CA GLU A 57 -17.33 -5.06 -4.31
C GLU A 57 -17.87 -6.34 -4.97
N ILE A 58 -16.99 -7.12 -5.61
CA ILE A 58 -17.36 -8.36 -6.30
C ILE A 58 -17.90 -9.41 -5.31
N LEU A 59 -17.24 -9.59 -4.16
CA LEU A 59 -17.64 -10.59 -3.16
C LEU A 59 -18.96 -10.19 -2.49
N ASN A 60 -19.17 -8.89 -2.22
CA ASN A 60 -20.43 -8.37 -1.71
C ASN A 60 -21.58 -8.60 -2.71
N GLN A 61 -21.36 -8.34 -4.01
CA GLN A 61 -22.35 -8.64 -5.05
C GLN A 61 -22.68 -10.13 -5.14
N ARG A 62 -21.70 -11.01 -4.92
CA ARG A 62 -21.86 -12.47 -5.03
C ARG A 62 -22.58 -13.10 -3.84
N PHE A 63 -22.20 -12.72 -2.63
CA PHE A 63 -22.70 -13.37 -1.42
C PHE A 63 -23.80 -12.57 -0.71
N GLY A 64 -23.97 -11.29 -1.05
CA GLY A 64 -24.98 -10.41 -0.47
C GLY A 64 -24.90 -10.41 1.05
N LYS A 65 -26.00 -10.80 1.71
CA LYS A 65 -26.09 -10.85 3.18
C LYS A 65 -25.09 -11.80 3.85
N GLY A 66 -24.50 -12.74 3.11
CA GLY A 66 -23.47 -13.64 3.62
C GLY A 66 -22.07 -13.01 3.68
N PHE A 67 -21.86 -11.86 3.02
CA PHE A 67 -20.65 -11.07 3.11
C PHE A 67 -20.87 -9.93 4.11
N ASP A 68 -20.33 -10.09 5.31
CA ASP A 68 -20.49 -9.14 6.40
C ASP A 68 -19.31 -8.17 6.52
N LYS A 69 -19.44 -7.22 7.45
CA LYS A 69 -18.40 -6.22 7.72
C LYS A 69 -17.10 -6.84 8.25
N GLU A 70 -17.15 -8.02 8.86
CA GLU A 70 -15.93 -8.67 9.38
C GLU A 70 -15.07 -9.15 8.21
N LEU A 71 -15.69 -9.77 7.20
CA LEU A 71 -14.99 -10.18 5.98
C LEU A 71 -14.44 -8.98 5.21
N GLU A 72 -15.20 -7.89 5.11
CA GLU A 72 -14.74 -6.64 4.49
C GLU A 72 -13.47 -6.10 5.17
N GLU A 73 -13.47 -5.99 6.50
CA GLU A 73 -12.33 -5.49 7.26
C GLU A 73 -11.12 -6.42 7.20
N LYS A 74 -11.35 -7.74 7.14
CA LYS A 74 -10.28 -8.72 6.91
C LYS A 74 -9.63 -8.52 5.54
N ILE A 75 -10.40 -8.30 4.48
CA ILE A 75 -9.86 -8.03 3.13
C ILE A 75 -9.08 -6.72 3.10
N LYS A 76 -9.55 -5.66 3.77
CA LYS A 76 -8.80 -4.38 3.87
C LYS A 76 -7.43 -4.57 4.52
N LYS A 77 -7.31 -5.49 5.48
CA LYS A 77 -6.06 -5.79 6.20
C LYS A 77 -5.21 -6.87 5.52
N ALA A 78 -5.77 -7.58 4.56
CA ALA A 78 -5.11 -8.68 3.90
C ALA A 78 -3.85 -8.23 3.15
N ASN A 79 -2.85 -9.10 3.13
CA ASN A 79 -1.62 -8.90 2.39
C ASN A 79 -1.80 -9.22 0.89
N GLU A 80 -0.80 -8.88 0.08
CA GLU A 80 -0.85 -9.10 -1.36
C GLU A 80 -1.03 -10.59 -1.75
N GLU A 81 -0.48 -11.52 -0.97
CA GLU A 81 -0.61 -12.96 -1.25
C GLU A 81 -2.05 -13.44 -1.07
N GLU A 82 -2.70 -13.04 0.02
CA GLU A 82 -4.11 -13.33 0.32
C GLU A 82 -5.02 -12.73 -0.75
N ILE A 83 -4.82 -11.46 -1.11
CA ILE A 83 -5.59 -10.80 -2.17
C ILE A 83 -5.39 -11.51 -3.52
N ASN A 84 -4.17 -11.95 -3.85
CA ASN A 84 -3.92 -12.70 -5.06
C ASN A 84 -4.61 -14.08 -5.06
N LYS A 85 -4.69 -14.78 -3.91
CA LYS A 85 -5.44 -16.04 -3.77
C LYS A 85 -6.94 -15.81 -4.00
N ILE A 86 -7.49 -14.75 -3.42
CA ILE A 86 -8.90 -14.33 -3.62
C ILE A 86 -9.14 -14.03 -5.09
N LYS A 87 -8.34 -13.15 -5.71
CA LYS A 87 -8.47 -12.74 -7.13
C LYS A 87 -8.49 -13.91 -8.09
N LYS A 88 -7.59 -14.89 -7.93
CA LYS A 88 -7.52 -16.08 -8.81
C LYS A 88 -8.82 -16.88 -8.81
N ASN A 89 -9.54 -16.90 -7.69
CA ASN A 89 -10.74 -17.71 -7.50
C ASN A 89 -12.01 -16.88 -7.27
N ILE A 90 -11.97 -15.55 -7.47
CA ILE A 90 -13.02 -14.64 -6.99
C ILE A 90 -14.41 -14.98 -7.54
N LEU A 91 -14.47 -15.59 -8.73
CA LEU A 91 -15.70 -16.01 -9.38
C LEU A 91 -16.19 -17.42 -9.00
N LYS A 92 -15.45 -18.17 -8.19
CA LYS A 92 -15.75 -19.56 -7.84
C LYS A 92 -15.61 -19.87 -6.35
N ILE A 93 -14.92 -18.99 -5.61
CA ILE A 93 -14.66 -19.13 -4.19
C ILE A 93 -15.97 -19.21 -3.40
N THR A 94 -15.98 -20.04 -2.37
CA THR A 94 -17.06 -20.15 -1.39
C THR A 94 -16.78 -19.25 -0.17
N LEU A 95 -17.79 -18.97 0.65
CA LEU A 95 -17.58 -18.20 1.89
C LEU A 95 -16.62 -18.88 2.86
N ASP A 96 -16.62 -20.21 2.91
CA ASP A 96 -15.73 -20.96 3.80
C ASP A 96 -14.28 -20.89 3.30
N GLU A 97 -14.03 -21.08 2.01
CA GLU A 97 -12.71 -20.89 1.43
C GLU A 97 -12.20 -19.45 1.60
N LEU A 98 -13.09 -18.46 1.45
CA LEU A 98 -12.75 -17.05 1.70
C LEU A 98 -12.30 -16.85 3.15
N LYS A 99 -13.03 -17.41 4.11
CA LYS A 99 -12.67 -17.35 5.53
C LYS A 99 -11.35 -18.05 5.83
N GLU A 100 -11.06 -19.17 5.18
CA GLU A 100 -9.78 -19.89 5.31
C GLU A 100 -8.59 -19.07 4.79
N ILE A 101 -8.78 -18.31 3.70
CA ILE A 101 -7.74 -17.39 3.19
C ILE A 101 -7.50 -16.22 4.15
N LEU A 102 -8.56 -15.72 4.78
CA LEU A 102 -8.56 -14.52 5.64
C LEU A 102 -8.39 -14.83 7.14
N LYS A 103 -7.78 -15.98 7.47
CA LYS A 103 -7.57 -16.43 8.86
C LYS A 103 -6.53 -15.61 9.60
#